data_AF-A0AA95SFJ9-F1
#
_entry.id   AF-A0AA95SFJ9-F1
#
_cell.length_a   1.000
_cell.length_b   1.000
_cell.length_c   1.000
_cell.angle_alpha   90.00
_cell.angle_beta   90.00
_cell.angle_gamma   90.00
#
_symmetry.space_group_name_H-M   'P 1'
#
loop_
_entity.id
_entity.type
_entity.pdbx_description
1 polymer ?
#
loop_
_entity_poly.entity_id
_entity_poly.type
_entity_poly.pdbx_seq_one_letter_code
_entity_poly.pdbx_strand_id
1 'polypeptide(L)' 'MKANKSIQNENTKLLMDIVDLKIKLNDLYNSTGPNTSDYVSLKINLDCLMHEYFEEKIEQLI' A
#
# COMPACT_ATOMS: atom_id res chain seq x y z
N MET A 1 -1.59 -11.70 -24.60
CA MET A 1 -1.46 -10.22 -24.51
C MET A 1 -2.45 -9.54 -23.56
N LYS A 2 -3.57 -10.17 -23.13
CA LYS A 2 -4.53 -9.56 -22.18
C LYS A 2 -4.10 -9.63 -20.70
N ALA A 3 -3.37 -10.67 -20.30
CA ALA A 3 -2.92 -10.86 -18.90
C ALA A 3 -1.99 -9.73 -18.41
N ASN A 4 -0.97 -9.36 -19.18
CA ASN A 4 -0.04 -8.29 -18.80
C ASN A 4 -0.71 -6.93 -18.57
N LYS A 5 -1.79 -6.62 -19.29
CA LYS A 5 -2.53 -5.37 -19.13
C LYS A 5 -3.42 -5.38 -17.86
N SER A 6 -3.91 -6.55 -17.45
CA SER A 6 -4.62 -6.74 -16.17
C SER A 6 -3.67 -6.53 -15.00
N ILE A 7 -2.51 -7.20 -15.05
CA ILE A 7 -1.47 -7.14 -14.02
C ILE A 7 -0.98 -5.70 -13.83
N GLN A 8 -0.76 -4.94 -14.92
CA GLN A 8 -0.38 -3.52 -14.83
C GLN A 8 -1.45 -2.63 -14.18
N ASN A 9 -2.73 -2.91 -14.42
CA ASN A 9 -3.83 -2.13 -13.86
C ASN A 9 -4.05 -2.43 -12.37
N GLU A 10 -3.95 -3.71 -11.99
CA GLU A 10 -3.98 -4.16 -10.60
C GLU A 10 -2.81 -3.55 -9.80
N ASN A 11 -1.60 -3.56 -10.38
CA ASN A 11 -0.43 -2.90 -9.81
C ASN A 11 -0.61 -1.38 -9.62
N THR A 12 -1.25 -0.72 -10.59
CA THR A 12 -1.50 0.73 -10.51
C THR A 12 -2.47 1.05 -9.39
N LYS A 13 -3.52 0.24 -9.24
CA LYS A 13 -4.48 0.38 -8.15
C LYS A 13 -3.81 0.17 -6.78
N LEU A 14 -3.01 -0.89 -6.63
CA LEU A 14 -2.27 -1.17 -5.40
C LEU A 14 -1.35 -0.01 -5.01
N LEU A 15 -0.65 0.58 -5.98
CA LEU A 15 0.19 1.76 -5.75
C LEU A 15 -0.62 2.99 -5.32
N MET A 16 -1.80 3.22 -5.89
CA MET A 16 -2.69 4.31 -5.47
C MET A 16 -3.17 4.10 -4.03
N ASP A 17 -3.58 2.87 -3.68
CA ASP A 17 -4.01 2.52 -2.33
C ASP A 17 -2.87 2.74 -1.30
N ILE A 18 -1.63 2.36 -1.65
CA ILE A 18 -0.43 2.62 -0.82
C ILE A 18 -0.20 4.12 -0.62
N VAL A 19 -0.32 4.93 -1.67
CA VAL A 19 -0.13 6.40 -1.59
C VAL A 19 -1.20 7.03 -0.71
N ASP A 20 -2.46 6.67 -0.91
CA ASP A 20 -3.58 7.18 -0.13
C ASP A 20 -3.45 6.83 1.36
N LEU A 21 -3.01 5.61 1.67
CA LEU A 21 -2.76 5.18 3.04
C LEU A 21 -1.59 5.94 3.68
N LYS A 22 -0.52 6.23 2.93
CA LYS A 22 0.60 7.07 3.43
C LYS A 22 0.14 8.47 3.79
N ILE A 23 -0.70 9.08 2.95
CA ILE A 23 -1.27 10.41 3.22
C ILE A 23 -2.10 10.37 4.51
N LYS A 24 -3.05 9.44 4.61
CA LYS A 24 -3.90 9.28 5.80
C LYS A 24 -3.09 9.00 7.07
N LEU A 25 -2.02 8.21 6.97
CA LEU A 25 -1.15 7.89 8.10
C LEU A 25 -0.39 9.13 8.58
N ASN A 26 0.13 9.94 7.65
CA ASN A 26 0.77 11.20 7.98
C ASN A 26 -0.21 12.19 8.63
N ASP A 27 -1.45 12.26 8.14
CA ASP A 27 -2.48 13.10 8.74
C ASP A 27 -2.85 12.63 10.16
N LEU A 28 -2.94 11.31 10.38
CA LEU A 28 -3.18 10.74 11.71
C LEU A 28 -2.00 10.98 12.67
N TYR A 29 -0.77 10.87 12.17
CA TYR A 29 0.43 11.20 12.95
C TYR A 29 0.39 12.64 13.44
N ASN A 30 0.07 13.58 12.53
CA ASN A 30 0.06 15.00 12.85
C ASN A 30 -1.15 15.43 13.71
N SER A 31 -2.26 14.70 13.65
CA SER A 31 -3.49 15.04 14.40
C SER A 31 -3.57 14.37 15.76
N THR A 32 -3.30 13.07 15.83
CA THR A 32 -3.52 12.24 17.04
C THR A 32 -2.25 11.56 17.56
N GLY A 33 -1.17 11.60 16.77
CA GLY A 33 0.08 10.94 17.09
C GLY A 33 0.10 9.44 16.75
N PRO A 34 1.26 8.79 16.92
CA PRO A 34 1.48 7.41 16.48
C PRO A 34 0.88 6.34 17.42
N ASN A 35 0.37 6.72 18.60
CA ASN A 35 -0.06 5.78 19.64
C ASN A 35 -1.57 5.51 19.63
N THR A 36 -2.29 5.95 18.61
CA THR A 36 -3.72 5.64 18.47
C THR A 36 -3.90 4.28 17.80
N SER A 37 -4.98 3.58 18.18
CA SER A 37 -5.36 2.32 17.53
C SER A 37 -5.51 2.50 16.02
N ASP A 38 -6.11 3.61 15.60
CA ASP A 38 -6.32 3.92 14.18
C ASP A 38 -5.01 4.07 13.42
N TYR A 39 -4.04 4.80 13.99
CA TYR A 39 -2.71 4.94 13.38
C TYR A 39 -2.00 3.58 13.26
N VAL A 40 -2.01 2.78 14.33
CA VAL A 40 -1.35 1.47 14.36
C VAL A 40 -1.99 0.53 13.34
N SER A 41 -3.33 0.45 13.31
CA SER A 41 -4.06 -0.36 12.33
C SER A 41 -3.78 0.09 10.90
N LEU A 42 -3.75 1.40 10.65
CA LEU A 42 -3.46 1.95 9.33
C LEU A 42 -2.01 1.65 8.90
N LYS A 43 -1.05 1.73 9.83
CA LYS A 43 0.35 1.40 9.58
C LYS A 43 0.53 -0.07 9.21
N ILE A 44 -0.13 -0.98 9.94
CA ILE A 44 -0.11 -2.42 9.63
C ILE A 44 -0.68 -2.68 8.23
N ASN A 45 -1.83 -2.09 7.89
CA ASN A 45 -2.44 -2.25 6.57
C ASN A 45 -1.53 -1.74 5.44
N LEU A 46 -0.87 -0.60 5.65
CA LEU A 46 0.10 -0.06 4.70
C LEU A 46 1.29 -1.01 4.51
N ASP A 47 1.81 -1.60 5.59
CA ASP A 47 2.94 -2.53 5.53
C ASP A 47 2.56 -3.83 4.79
N CYS A 48 1.33 -4.33 4.97
CA CYS A 48 0.81 -5.47 4.21
C CYS A 48 0.75 -5.18 2.70
N LEU A 49 0.19 -4.04 2.29
CA LEU A 49 0.06 -3.69 0.86
C LEU A 49 1.41 -3.42 0.21
N MET A 50 2.36 -2.81 0.95
CA MET A 50 3.72 -2.66 0.45
C MET A 50 4.39 -4.03 0.25
N HIS A 51 4.20 -4.97 1.17
CA HIS A 51 4.72 -6.33 1.02
C HIS A 51 4.12 -7.04 -0.20
N GLU A 52 2.80 -7.00 -0.38
CA GLU A 52 2.11 -7.55 -1.56
C GLU A 52 2.69 -6.97 -2.86
N TYR A 53 2.87 -5.65 -2.93
CA TYR A 53 3.48 -5.01 -4.08
C TYR A 53 4.91 -5.49 -4.34
N PHE A 54 5.72 -5.66 -3.30
CA PHE A 54 7.09 -6.12 -3.46
C PHE A 54 7.17 -7.58 -3.93
N GLU A 55 6.34 -8.47 -3.37
CA GLU A 55 6.26 -9.86 -3.81
C GLU A 55 5.85 -9.94 -5.29
N GLU A 56 4.82 -9.21 -5.71
CA GLU A 56 4.42 -9.14 -7.13
C GLU A 56 5.58 -8.67 -8.04
N LYS A 57 6.40 -7.72 -7.58
CA LYS A 57 7.54 -7.22 -8.35
C LYS A 57 8.69 -8.22 -8.40
N ILE A 58 8.93 -8.95 -7.32
CA ILE A 58 9.92 -10.02 -7.28
C ILE A 58 9.51 -11.13 -8.25
N GLU A 59 8.24 -11.54 -8.25
CA GLU A 59 7.72 -12.53 -9.20
C GLU A 59 7.83 -12.07 -10.67
N GLN A 60 7.71 -10.77 -10.95
CA GLN A 60 7.88 -10.22 -12.31
C GLN A 60 9.35 -10.17 -12.79
N LEU A 61 10.32 -10.36 -11.89
CA LEU A 61 11.76 -10.31 -12.18
C LEU A 61 12.39 -11.70 -12.44
N ILE A 62 11.67 -12.79 -12.13
CA ILE A 62 12.14 -14.19 -12.24
C ILE A 62 11.46 -14.85 -13.45
#